data_AF-W0I2V5-F1
#
_entry.id   AF-W0I2V5-F1
#
_cell.length_a   1.000
_cell.length_b   1.000
_cell.length_c   1.000
_cell.angle_alpha   90.00
_cell.angle_beta   90.00
_cell.angle_gamma   90.00
#
_symmetry.space_group_name_H-M   'P 1'
#
loop_
_entity.id
_entity.type
_entity.pdbx_description
1 polymer ?
#
loop_
_entity_poly.entity_id
_entity_poly.type
_entity_poly.pdbx_seq_one_letter_code
_entity_poly.pdbx_strand_id
1 'polypeptide(L)'
;MRKVLILLVFIILASPTYAHQYKTDKVLIGINPNEELLSVVYYITFGQDEFVIHREKYLRDVDAYFGKYKDHEAIQALKQYFSDAKTVPQRDYKLFVLDAYVLQFSSPPEMRRLHTEWQDPELDKIVNALRKFAQDTNFMKFFKAHESYYEQDLEVYASAIQLLPPDEFMKPYMNLTNTKFEFHLPYLVCIHGHSFYREENGTKIYGSGGIPPLVRRAPPRTLWSLERAKDTIFGLPLNAVYVNNRKFDELWVLDFIYHELGHDITNEKLEEYYGYKVRPLRYLEDTIEDDMPYLAIYDIHFWFDTMMIYESFADGWAYFALSHIDKDYAEWSLQMQKAWGEFWQDYMIELYQKYTALSLEENKTFDEYVYKMLDDLAKKVPPEKAKELYEKNVPITPLRALDDVVKEGEVIIVYGTQNPDKKGSEYDRETAEIVKSYLETFYSQWPGDIKIEVKADVNLTDEDLRKDLILIGGPVSNKVVQQFEDYFPLRFVFENGIWVLEKNPDFGSVRTFVITPDNIKEVSFTELSYTSPQTSLLLAIRNPLKKDNYIVWIAGVDRYSTRRYRNPTYYLVSYEIYNGEKIEDGFYVQPLLSS
;
A
#
# COMPACT_ATOMS: atom_id res chain seq x y z
N MET A 1 18.12 -54.07 45.69
CA MET A 1 17.97 -53.99 44.23
C MET A 1 16.64 -53.34 43.89
N ARG A 2 16.71 -52.25 43.11
CA ARG A 2 15.69 -51.54 42.32
C ARG A 2 14.29 -51.33 42.93
N LYS A 3 14.06 -50.11 43.45
CA LYS A 3 12.77 -49.43 43.37
C LYS A 3 12.63 -48.88 41.95
N VAL A 4 11.54 -49.25 41.27
CA VAL A 4 11.16 -48.71 39.96
C VAL A 4 10.38 -47.43 40.19
N LEU A 5 10.92 -46.32 39.67
CA LEU A 5 10.28 -45.02 39.61
C LEU A 5 9.42 -45.00 38.34
N ILE A 6 8.10 -44.93 38.48
CA ILE A 6 7.18 -44.73 37.35
C ILE A 6 7.16 -43.23 37.08
N LEU A 7 7.76 -42.83 35.95
CA LEU A 7 7.68 -41.47 35.41
C LEU A 7 6.37 -41.37 34.60
N LEU A 8 5.37 -40.69 35.17
CA LEU A 8 4.15 -40.31 34.47
C LEU A 8 4.47 -39.10 33.58
N VAL A 9 4.62 -39.34 32.27
CA VAL A 9 4.68 -38.30 31.26
C VAL A 9 3.25 -37.84 30.99
N PHE A 10 2.89 -36.66 31.48
CA PHE A 10 1.70 -35.94 31.03
C PHE A 10 1.97 -35.45 29.60
N ILE A 11 1.49 -36.17 28.60
CA ILE A 11 1.30 -35.62 27.26
C ILE A 11 0.10 -34.68 27.37
N ILE A 12 0.38 -33.38 27.50
CA ILE A 12 -0.63 -32.36 27.23
C ILE A 12 -0.95 -32.49 25.75
N LEU A 13 -2.09 -33.12 25.45
CA LEU A 13 -2.74 -33.01 24.15
C LEU A 13 -3.14 -31.56 23.99
N ALA A 14 -2.23 -30.73 23.49
CA ALA A 14 -2.61 -29.46 22.89
C ALA A 14 -3.54 -29.83 21.74
N SER A 15 -4.80 -29.40 21.83
CA SER A 15 -5.74 -29.44 20.71
C SER A 15 -5.00 -28.88 19.49
N PRO A 16 -5.09 -29.52 18.30
CA PRO A 16 -4.55 -28.90 17.10
C PRO A 16 -5.27 -27.56 16.96
N THR A 17 -4.54 -26.47 17.21
CA THR A 17 -4.93 -25.15 16.73
C THR A 17 -5.16 -25.32 15.24
N TYR A 18 -6.39 -25.08 14.78
CA TYR A 18 -6.75 -25.21 13.38
C TYR A 18 -5.77 -24.37 12.56
N ALA A 19 -4.97 -24.99 11.69
CA ALA A 19 -3.85 -24.33 11.01
C ALA A 19 -4.28 -23.25 9.99
N HIS A 20 -5.60 -23.09 9.77
CA HIS A 20 -6.20 -22.04 8.92
C HIS A 20 -6.83 -20.87 9.70
N GLN A 21 -6.84 -20.87 11.04
CA GLN A 21 -7.45 -19.78 11.83
C GLN A 21 -6.82 -19.59 13.21
N TYR A 22 -6.77 -18.33 13.65
CA TYR A 22 -6.53 -17.92 15.03
C TYR A 22 -7.85 -17.43 15.64
N LYS A 23 -8.17 -17.85 16.86
CA LYS A 23 -9.45 -17.53 17.50
C LYS A 23 -9.33 -17.32 19.00
N THR A 24 -9.91 -16.23 19.49
CA THR A 24 -10.21 -15.95 20.90
C THR A 24 -11.73 -15.88 21.11
N ASP A 25 -12.19 -15.51 22.30
CA ASP A 25 -13.62 -15.35 22.59
C ASP A 25 -14.28 -14.27 21.72
N LYS A 26 -13.53 -13.23 21.34
CA LYS A 26 -14.01 -12.06 20.60
C LYS A 26 -13.39 -11.85 19.24
N VAL A 27 -12.22 -12.42 18.97
CA VAL A 27 -11.45 -12.18 17.74
C VAL A 27 -11.31 -13.48 16.94
N LEU A 28 -11.54 -13.40 15.64
CA LEU A 28 -11.27 -14.45 14.66
C LEU A 28 -10.37 -13.88 13.56
N ILE A 29 -9.32 -14.62 13.22
CA ILE A 29 -8.50 -14.38 12.02
C ILE A 29 -8.46 -15.69 11.26
N GLY A 30 -8.65 -15.68 9.95
CA GLY A 30 -8.52 -16.92 9.19
C GLY A 30 -8.39 -16.73 7.69
N ILE A 31 -7.87 -17.78 7.04
CA ILE A 31 -8.03 -17.92 5.60
C ILE A 31 -9.47 -18.36 5.35
N ASN A 32 -10.26 -17.52 4.69
CA ASN A 32 -11.66 -17.85 4.47
C ASN A 32 -11.79 -18.83 3.28
N PRO A 33 -12.51 -19.95 3.45
CA PRO A 33 -12.64 -20.94 2.38
C PRO A 33 -13.46 -20.44 1.18
N ASN A 34 -14.31 -19.40 1.33
CA ASN A 34 -15.01 -18.79 0.20
C ASN A 34 -14.05 -17.92 -0.64
N GLU A 35 -13.21 -17.12 0.01
CA GLU A 35 -12.19 -16.29 -0.64
C GLU A 35 -11.13 -17.17 -1.34
N GLU A 36 -10.69 -18.24 -0.69
CA GLU A 36 -9.72 -19.16 -1.30
C GLU A 36 -10.33 -19.97 -2.46
N LEU A 37 -11.61 -20.33 -2.37
CA LEU A 37 -12.34 -20.94 -3.49
C LEU A 37 -12.40 -19.99 -4.67
N LEU A 38 -12.76 -18.71 -4.43
CA LEU A 38 -12.74 -17.66 -5.45
C LEU A 38 -11.33 -17.53 -6.05
N SER A 39 -10.29 -17.49 -5.21
CA SER A 39 -8.90 -17.34 -5.62
C SER A 39 -8.41 -18.51 -6.49
N VAL A 40 -8.75 -19.75 -6.14
CA VAL A 40 -8.44 -20.94 -6.95
C VAL A 40 -9.14 -20.87 -8.31
N VAL A 41 -10.43 -20.54 -8.34
CA VAL A 41 -11.18 -20.44 -9.60
C VAL A 41 -10.64 -19.29 -10.46
N TYR A 42 -10.25 -18.18 -9.85
CA TYR A 42 -9.58 -17.05 -10.50
C TYR A 42 -8.26 -17.47 -11.15
N TYR A 43 -7.37 -18.14 -10.40
CA TYR A 43 -6.09 -18.64 -10.92
C TYR A 43 -6.28 -19.61 -12.09
N ILE A 44 -7.21 -20.56 -12.00
CA ILE A 44 -7.48 -21.48 -13.12
C ILE A 44 -8.04 -20.74 -14.34
N THR A 45 -8.73 -19.62 -14.11
CA THR A 45 -9.32 -18.80 -15.17
C THR A 45 -8.28 -17.96 -15.92
N PHE A 46 -7.39 -17.28 -15.18
CA PHE A 46 -6.50 -16.25 -15.73
C PHE A 46 -5.00 -16.62 -15.69
N GLY A 47 -4.63 -17.72 -15.04
CA GLY A 47 -3.24 -18.14 -14.89
C GLY A 47 -2.46 -17.25 -13.93
N GLN A 48 -1.17 -17.02 -14.22
CA GLN A 48 -0.29 -16.12 -13.44
C GLN A 48 -0.60 -14.65 -13.76
N ASP A 49 -1.83 -14.24 -13.54
CA ASP A 49 -2.28 -12.85 -13.66
C ASP A 49 -1.69 -11.97 -12.54
N GLU A 50 -1.70 -10.64 -12.72
CA GLU A 50 -1.05 -9.69 -11.77
C GLU A 50 -1.46 -9.92 -10.31
N PHE A 51 -2.75 -10.18 -10.08
CA PHE A 51 -3.30 -10.37 -8.73
C PHE A 51 -2.89 -11.69 -8.08
N VAL A 52 -2.30 -12.63 -8.83
CA VAL A 52 -1.93 -13.95 -8.29
C VAL A 52 -0.60 -13.87 -7.54
N ILE A 53 -0.65 -14.23 -6.26
CA ILE A 53 0.53 -14.30 -5.40
C ILE A 53 1.35 -15.52 -5.80
N HIS A 54 2.67 -15.35 -5.98
CA HIS A 54 3.55 -16.43 -6.40
C HIS A 54 3.83 -17.41 -5.26
N ARG A 55 2.96 -18.40 -5.11
CA ARG A 55 3.03 -19.45 -4.09
C ARG A 55 3.61 -20.77 -4.64
N GLU A 56 4.76 -20.71 -5.30
CA GLU A 56 5.42 -21.80 -6.06
C GLU A 56 4.80 -23.21 -5.95
N LYS A 57 4.96 -23.89 -4.81
CA LYS A 57 4.51 -25.28 -4.61
C LYS A 57 2.99 -25.40 -4.52
N TYR A 58 2.33 -24.45 -3.88
CA TYR A 58 0.87 -24.38 -3.79
C TYR A 58 0.23 -24.28 -5.19
N LEU A 59 0.78 -23.42 -6.06
CA LEU A 59 0.31 -23.27 -7.44
C LEU A 59 0.37 -24.60 -8.23
N ARG A 60 1.45 -25.37 -8.05
CA ARG A 60 1.56 -26.72 -8.64
C ARG A 60 0.51 -27.69 -8.10
N ASP A 61 0.23 -27.62 -6.80
CA ASP A 61 -0.79 -28.45 -6.17
C ASP A 61 -2.20 -28.07 -6.68
N VAL A 62 -2.48 -26.77 -6.87
CA VAL A 62 -3.72 -26.26 -7.50
C VAL A 62 -3.84 -26.76 -8.94
N ASP A 63 -2.80 -26.62 -9.77
CA ASP A 63 -2.81 -27.09 -11.15
C ASP A 63 -3.04 -28.61 -11.26
N ALA A 64 -2.40 -29.39 -10.39
CA ALA A 64 -2.54 -30.84 -10.36
C ALA A 64 -3.95 -31.28 -9.92
N TYR A 65 -4.54 -30.60 -8.94
CA TYR A 65 -5.83 -30.97 -8.38
C TYR A 65 -7.01 -30.47 -9.24
N PHE A 66 -6.95 -29.21 -9.70
CA PHE A 66 -8.05 -28.53 -10.36
C PHE A 66 -7.90 -28.38 -11.89
N GLY A 67 -6.71 -28.60 -12.44
CA GLY A 67 -6.42 -28.33 -13.87
C GLY A 67 -7.30 -29.07 -14.88
N LYS A 68 -7.97 -30.16 -14.48
CA LYS A 68 -8.95 -30.89 -15.31
C LYS A 68 -10.33 -30.21 -15.39
N TYR A 69 -10.59 -29.19 -14.59
CA TYR A 69 -11.88 -28.48 -14.51
C TYR A 69 -11.84 -27.11 -15.21
N LYS A 70 -10.91 -26.89 -16.15
CA LYS A 70 -10.78 -25.62 -16.92
C LYS A 70 -12.04 -25.24 -17.73
N ASP A 71 -12.87 -26.22 -18.05
CA ASP A 71 -14.14 -26.02 -18.76
C ASP A 71 -15.37 -25.97 -17.83
N HIS A 72 -15.17 -25.93 -16.50
CA HIS A 72 -16.26 -25.87 -15.54
C HIS A 72 -17.03 -24.54 -15.62
N GLU A 73 -18.33 -24.56 -15.31
CA GLU A 73 -19.20 -23.38 -15.40
C GLU A 73 -18.72 -22.19 -14.57
N ALA A 74 -18.11 -22.43 -13.40
CA ALA A 74 -17.50 -21.40 -12.56
C ALA A 74 -16.40 -20.60 -13.29
N ILE A 75 -15.57 -21.27 -14.10
CA ILE A 75 -14.54 -20.62 -14.91
C ILE A 75 -15.17 -19.73 -15.97
N GLN A 76 -16.23 -20.21 -16.62
CA GLN A 76 -16.95 -19.42 -17.64
C GLN A 76 -17.68 -18.22 -17.02
N ALA A 77 -18.27 -18.39 -15.83
CA ALA A 77 -18.92 -17.33 -15.09
C ALA A 77 -17.93 -16.21 -14.72
N LEU A 78 -16.74 -16.55 -14.22
CA LEU A 78 -15.70 -15.56 -13.93
C LEU A 78 -15.20 -14.87 -15.20
N LYS A 79 -14.93 -15.61 -16.29
CA LYS A 79 -14.53 -14.99 -17.58
C LYS A 79 -15.55 -13.97 -18.06
N GLN A 80 -16.83 -14.29 -17.94
CA GLN A 80 -17.90 -13.39 -18.34
C GLN A 80 -17.98 -12.15 -17.43
N TYR A 81 -17.87 -12.34 -16.11
CA TYR A 81 -17.93 -11.24 -15.15
C TYR A 81 -16.80 -10.21 -15.34
N PHE A 82 -15.61 -10.67 -15.70
CA PHE A 82 -14.45 -9.79 -15.95
C PHE A 82 -14.29 -9.37 -17.42
N SER A 83 -15.22 -9.73 -18.32
CA SER A 83 -15.06 -9.50 -19.77
C SER A 83 -15.04 -8.03 -20.20
N ASP A 84 -15.59 -7.16 -19.37
CA ASP A 84 -15.68 -5.70 -19.52
C ASP A 84 -14.62 -4.94 -18.71
N ALA A 85 -13.86 -5.61 -17.84
CA ALA A 85 -12.73 -5.01 -17.13
C ALA A 85 -11.52 -4.91 -18.06
N LYS A 86 -11.26 -3.69 -18.55
CA LYS A 86 -10.19 -3.39 -19.53
C LYS A 86 -8.90 -2.94 -18.88
N THR A 87 -8.98 -2.45 -17.65
CA THR A 87 -7.84 -1.95 -16.88
C THR A 87 -7.63 -2.76 -15.60
N VAL A 88 -6.43 -2.68 -15.02
CA VAL A 88 -6.13 -3.34 -13.74
C VAL A 88 -7.03 -2.79 -12.61
N PRO A 89 -7.27 -1.46 -12.47
CA PRO A 89 -8.17 -0.94 -11.43
C PRO A 89 -9.61 -1.41 -11.58
N GLN A 90 -10.12 -1.51 -12.82
CA GLN A 90 -11.46 -2.06 -13.07
C GLN A 90 -11.57 -3.52 -12.64
N ARG A 91 -10.49 -4.29 -12.82
CA ARG A 91 -10.43 -5.67 -12.36
C ARG A 91 -10.33 -5.74 -10.84
N ASP A 92 -9.50 -4.89 -10.23
CA ASP A 92 -9.36 -4.78 -8.77
C ASP A 92 -10.71 -4.50 -8.12
N TYR A 93 -11.41 -3.46 -8.58
CA TYR A 93 -12.75 -3.12 -8.10
C TYR A 93 -13.74 -4.28 -8.24
N LYS A 94 -13.76 -4.97 -9.40
CA LYS A 94 -14.63 -6.13 -9.59
C LYS A 94 -14.29 -7.31 -8.68
N LEU A 95 -13.01 -7.52 -8.41
CA LEU A 95 -12.52 -8.57 -7.52
C LEU A 95 -12.88 -8.25 -6.07
N PHE A 96 -12.67 -7.01 -5.63
CA PHE A 96 -13.16 -6.46 -4.36
C PHE A 96 -14.67 -6.68 -4.18
N VAL A 97 -15.48 -6.26 -5.14
CA VAL A 97 -16.95 -6.44 -5.09
C VAL A 97 -17.32 -7.91 -4.97
N LEU A 98 -16.66 -8.79 -5.74
CA LEU A 98 -16.96 -10.22 -5.70
C LEU A 98 -16.54 -10.87 -4.38
N ASP A 99 -15.42 -10.43 -3.80
CA ASP A 99 -14.92 -10.88 -2.51
C ASP A 99 -15.86 -10.50 -1.36
N ALA A 100 -16.20 -9.21 -1.25
CA ALA A 100 -17.22 -8.72 -0.32
C ALA A 100 -18.56 -9.48 -0.47
N TYR A 101 -18.91 -9.87 -1.69
CA TYR A 101 -20.12 -10.64 -1.95
C TYR A 101 -20.03 -12.09 -1.43
N VAL A 102 -18.92 -12.81 -1.66
CA VAL A 102 -18.80 -14.22 -1.24
C VAL A 102 -18.71 -14.37 0.28
N LEU A 103 -18.29 -13.33 1.01
CA LEU A 103 -18.30 -13.31 2.47
C LEU A 103 -19.72 -13.31 3.08
N GLN A 104 -20.77 -13.06 2.29
CA GLN A 104 -22.16 -13.15 2.74
C GLN A 104 -22.70 -14.59 2.86
N PHE A 105 -21.88 -15.59 2.53
CA PHE A 105 -22.30 -16.98 2.40
C PHE A 105 -21.60 -17.88 3.42
N SER A 106 -22.27 -18.97 3.81
CA SER A 106 -21.65 -20.03 4.62
C SER A 106 -20.44 -20.63 3.89
N SER A 107 -19.60 -21.38 4.60
CA SER A 107 -18.48 -22.08 3.96
C SER A 107 -18.93 -23.02 2.82
N PRO A 108 -18.05 -23.34 1.87
CA PRO A 108 -18.30 -24.37 0.86
C PRO A 108 -18.36 -25.76 1.53
N PRO A 109 -19.01 -26.75 0.90
CA PRO A 109 -19.66 -26.69 -0.41
C PRO A 109 -21.10 -26.16 -0.37
N GLU A 110 -21.66 -25.83 0.79
CA GLU A 110 -23.05 -25.38 0.90
C GLU A 110 -23.24 -23.97 0.37
N MET A 111 -22.32 -23.04 0.68
CA MET A 111 -22.39 -21.62 0.31
C MET A 111 -23.83 -21.06 0.38
N ARG A 112 -24.50 -21.27 1.52
CA ARG A 112 -25.86 -20.76 1.75
C ARG A 112 -25.76 -19.29 2.13
N ARG A 113 -26.57 -18.45 1.50
CA ARG A 113 -26.65 -17.03 1.84
C ARG A 113 -27.01 -16.88 3.32
N LEU A 114 -26.16 -16.19 4.07
CA LEU A 114 -26.36 -15.87 5.48
C LEU A 114 -27.03 -14.50 5.63
N HIS A 115 -26.71 -13.56 4.73
CA HIS A 115 -27.17 -12.17 4.78
C HIS A 115 -27.96 -11.78 3.53
N THR A 116 -29.03 -11.01 3.73
CA THR A 116 -30.00 -10.69 2.66
C THR A 116 -30.03 -9.22 2.28
N GLU A 117 -29.18 -8.40 2.89
CA GLU A 117 -29.11 -6.95 2.73
C GLU A 117 -28.61 -6.56 1.33
N TRP A 118 -27.64 -7.30 0.79
CA TRP A 118 -27.13 -7.12 -0.56
C TRP A 118 -27.42 -8.35 -1.44
N GLN A 119 -28.30 -8.15 -2.42
CA GLN A 119 -28.64 -9.16 -3.41
C GLN A 119 -28.35 -8.61 -4.81
N ASP A 120 -27.73 -9.45 -5.63
CA ASP A 120 -27.31 -9.10 -6.97
C ASP A 120 -27.45 -10.36 -7.84
N PRO A 121 -28.41 -10.38 -8.79
CA PRO A 121 -28.66 -11.57 -9.60
C PRO A 121 -27.48 -12.04 -10.46
N GLU A 122 -26.56 -11.15 -10.84
CA GLU A 122 -25.37 -11.54 -11.61
C GLU A 122 -24.32 -12.17 -10.69
N LEU A 123 -24.06 -11.57 -9.53
CA LEU A 123 -23.15 -12.16 -8.53
C LEU A 123 -23.70 -13.47 -7.95
N ASP A 124 -25.02 -13.60 -7.78
CA ASP A 124 -25.67 -14.85 -7.39
C ASP A 124 -25.38 -16.01 -8.36
N LYS A 125 -25.34 -15.74 -9.68
CA LYS A 125 -24.96 -16.76 -10.68
C LYS A 125 -23.52 -17.23 -10.46
N ILE A 126 -22.60 -16.30 -10.16
CA ILE A 126 -21.21 -16.63 -9.88
C ILE A 126 -21.11 -17.48 -8.62
N VAL A 127 -21.77 -17.09 -7.53
CA VAL A 127 -21.76 -17.86 -6.27
C VAL A 127 -22.36 -19.26 -6.47
N ASN A 128 -23.44 -19.39 -7.24
CA ASN A 128 -24.02 -20.69 -7.57
C ASN A 128 -23.02 -21.57 -8.34
N ALA A 129 -22.28 -20.99 -9.28
CA ALA A 129 -21.25 -21.71 -10.03
C ALA A 129 -20.05 -22.10 -9.15
N LEU A 130 -19.61 -21.21 -8.23
CA LEU A 130 -18.59 -21.51 -7.22
C LEU A 130 -19.03 -22.65 -6.30
N ARG A 131 -20.29 -22.63 -5.83
CA ARG A 131 -20.88 -23.71 -5.03
C ARG A 131 -20.80 -25.04 -5.76
N LYS A 132 -21.18 -25.08 -7.04
CA LYS A 132 -21.09 -26.29 -7.86
C LYS A 132 -19.64 -26.74 -8.05
N PHE A 133 -18.73 -25.81 -8.30
CA PHE A 133 -17.30 -26.12 -8.41
C PHE A 133 -16.78 -26.76 -7.12
N ALA A 134 -17.12 -26.20 -5.96
CA ALA A 134 -16.70 -26.75 -4.67
C ALA A 134 -17.21 -28.20 -4.46
N GLN A 135 -18.44 -28.50 -4.89
CA GLN A 135 -19.03 -29.84 -4.84
C GLN A 135 -18.34 -30.81 -5.81
N ASP A 136 -18.25 -30.44 -7.08
CA ASP A 136 -17.74 -31.29 -8.16
C ASP A 136 -16.24 -31.58 -8.01
N THR A 137 -15.50 -30.66 -7.38
CA THR A 137 -14.05 -30.80 -7.16
C THR A 137 -13.68 -31.32 -5.77
N ASN A 138 -14.63 -31.37 -4.83
CA ASN A 138 -14.38 -31.62 -3.41
C ASN A 138 -13.35 -30.61 -2.84
N PHE A 139 -13.61 -29.33 -3.07
CA PHE A 139 -12.72 -28.23 -2.70
C PHE A 139 -12.31 -28.25 -1.22
N MET A 140 -13.26 -28.52 -0.31
CA MET A 140 -12.93 -28.53 1.13
C MET A 140 -11.94 -29.62 1.54
N LYS A 141 -11.82 -30.71 0.75
CA LYS A 141 -10.75 -31.68 0.94
C LYS A 141 -9.38 -31.11 0.56
N PHE A 142 -9.32 -30.36 -0.55
CA PHE A 142 -8.12 -29.66 -0.95
C PHE A 142 -7.73 -28.62 0.09
N PHE A 143 -8.63 -27.70 0.45
CA PHE A 143 -8.39 -26.64 1.43
C PHE A 143 -7.80 -27.18 2.75
N LYS A 144 -8.45 -28.20 3.34
CA LYS A 144 -7.99 -28.83 4.60
C LYS A 144 -6.65 -29.56 4.46
N ALA A 145 -6.34 -30.09 3.28
CA ALA A 145 -5.06 -30.76 3.04
C ALA A 145 -3.88 -29.78 2.91
N HIS A 146 -4.16 -28.48 2.76
CA HIS A 146 -3.17 -27.44 2.51
C HIS A 146 -3.06 -26.42 3.64
N GLU A 147 -3.67 -26.66 4.81
CA GLU A 147 -3.63 -25.69 5.93
C GLU A 147 -2.21 -25.29 6.35
N SER A 148 -1.23 -26.19 6.21
CA SER A 148 0.17 -25.90 6.51
C SER A 148 0.78 -24.77 5.66
N TYR A 149 0.21 -24.48 4.49
CA TYR A 149 0.65 -23.36 3.66
C TYR A 149 0.22 -22.00 4.22
N TYR A 150 -0.84 -21.98 5.02
CA TYR A 150 -1.44 -20.76 5.57
C TYR A 150 -0.76 -20.30 6.86
N GLU A 151 -0.06 -21.20 7.56
CA GLU A 151 0.52 -20.98 8.89
C GLU A 151 1.41 -19.74 8.95
N GLN A 152 2.33 -19.56 7.98
CA GLN A 152 3.27 -18.44 7.99
C GLN A 152 2.56 -17.09 7.95
N ASP A 153 1.51 -16.97 7.13
CA ASP A 153 0.78 -15.71 6.97
C ASP A 153 -0.11 -15.48 8.19
N LEU A 154 -0.84 -16.50 8.65
CA LEU A 154 -1.67 -16.41 9.85
C LEU A 154 -0.87 -16.08 11.10
N GLU A 155 0.37 -16.56 11.21
CA GLU A 155 1.26 -16.20 12.32
C GLU A 155 1.55 -14.69 12.34
N VAL A 156 1.68 -14.04 11.17
CA VAL A 156 1.91 -12.58 11.09
C VAL A 156 0.71 -11.83 11.65
N TYR A 157 -0.48 -12.19 11.18
CA TYR A 157 -1.72 -11.53 11.60
C TYR A 157 -2.04 -11.80 13.07
N ALA A 158 -1.85 -13.04 13.53
CA ALA A 158 -2.06 -13.39 14.93
C ALA A 158 -1.09 -12.66 15.85
N SER A 159 0.18 -12.49 15.45
CA SER A 159 1.16 -11.69 16.19
C SER A 159 0.80 -10.20 16.18
N ALA A 160 0.40 -9.64 15.04
CA ALA A 160 -0.01 -8.24 14.90
C ALA A 160 -1.16 -7.89 15.86
N ILE A 161 -2.23 -8.68 15.86
CA ILE A 161 -3.39 -8.48 16.75
C ILE A 161 -3.01 -8.59 18.24
N GLN A 162 -1.97 -9.35 18.59
CA GLN A 162 -1.50 -9.40 19.98
C GLN A 162 -0.75 -8.15 20.42
N LEU A 163 -0.18 -7.37 19.48
CA LEU A 163 0.44 -6.08 19.82
C LEU A 163 -0.60 -5.09 20.33
N LEU A 164 -1.77 -5.06 19.70
CA LEU A 164 -2.90 -4.22 20.11
C LEU A 164 -4.22 -4.99 19.90
N PRO A 165 -4.73 -5.69 20.92
CA PRO A 165 -5.98 -6.46 20.81
C PRO A 165 -7.18 -5.53 20.54
N PRO A 166 -7.96 -5.74 19.45
CA PRO A 166 -9.07 -4.87 19.09
C PRO A 166 -10.13 -4.73 20.19
N ASP A 167 -10.48 -5.81 20.87
CA ASP A 167 -11.52 -5.77 21.91
C ASP A 167 -11.07 -5.04 23.18
N GLU A 168 -9.78 -5.04 23.48
CA GLU A 168 -9.22 -4.27 24.60
C GLU A 168 -9.06 -2.80 24.24
N PHE A 169 -8.51 -2.51 23.05
CA PHE A 169 -8.23 -1.15 22.60
C PHE A 169 -9.50 -0.36 22.27
N MET A 170 -10.48 -0.97 21.61
CA MET A 170 -11.70 -0.26 21.16
C MET A 170 -12.68 0.00 22.32
N LYS A 171 -12.64 -0.83 23.38
CA LYS A 171 -13.60 -0.81 24.51
C LYS A 171 -13.78 0.56 25.18
N PRO A 172 -12.74 1.36 25.41
CA PRO A 172 -12.90 2.68 26.02
C PRO A 172 -13.66 3.68 25.13
N TYR A 173 -13.65 3.47 23.80
CA TYR A 173 -14.15 4.44 22.82
C TYR A 173 -15.53 4.07 22.26
N MET A 174 -15.99 2.83 22.44
CA MET A 174 -17.27 2.40 21.89
C MET A 174 -17.95 1.30 22.70
N ASN A 175 -19.26 1.12 22.47
CA ASN A 175 -20.01 0.05 23.09
C ASN A 175 -19.80 -1.28 22.36
N LEU A 176 -18.97 -2.14 22.95
CA LEU A 176 -18.69 -3.49 22.44
C LEU A 176 -19.65 -4.58 22.96
N THR A 177 -20.85 -4.20 23.41
CA THR A 177 -21.87 -5.16 23.85
C THR A 177 -22.34 -5.98 22.66
N ASN A 178 -22.16 -7.30 22.74
CA ASN A 178 -22.40 -8.23 21.64
C ASN A 178 -21.60 -7.86 20.37
N THR A 179 -20.34 -7.48 20.51
CA THR A 179 -19.44 -7.27 19.35
C THR A 179 -18.39 -8.36 19.25
N LYS A 180 -18.09 -8.78 18.03
CA LYS A 180 -16.95 -9.63 17.66
C LYS A 180 -16.13 -8.97 16.55
N PHE A 181 -14.88 -9.38 16.46
CA PHE A 181 -13.94 -8.95 15.43
C PHE A 181 -13.59 -10.14 14.54
N GLU A 182 -13.66 -9.98 13.22
CA GLU A 182 -13.35 -11.03 12.25
C GLU A 182 -12.48 -10.51 11.10
N PHE A 183 -11.36 -11.17 10.83
CA PHE A 183 -10.42 -10.80 9.77
C PHE A 183 -10.22 -12.00 8.84
N HIS A 184 -10.64 -11.84 7.59
CA HIS A 184 -10.63 -12.87 6.54
C HIS A 184 -9.59 -12.51 5.49
N LEU A 185 -8.74 -13.47 5.13
CA LEU A 185 -7.58 -13.23 4.28
C LEU A 185 -7.58 -14.21 3.09
N PRO A 186 -7.51 -13.72 1.84
CA PRO A 186 -7.23 -14.57 0.69
C PRO A 186 -5.75 -15.00 0.71
N TYR A 187 -5.48 -16.26 0.35
CA TYR A 187 -4.12 -16.78 0.35
C TYR A 187 -3.45 -16.70 -1.03
N LEU A 188 -4.19 -17.03 -2.08
CA LEU A 188 -3.66 -17.18 -3.43
C LEU A 188 -3.77 -15.90 -4.29
N VAL A 189 -4.79 -15.08 -4.09
CA VAL A 189 -5.02 -13.85 -4.88
C VAL A 189 -4.96 -12.64 -3.96
N CYS A 190 -4.22 -11.60 -4.37
CA CYS A 190 -4.24 -10.29 -3.74
C CYS A 190 -5.57 -9.62 -4.07
N ILE A 191 -6.42 -9.46 -3.06
CA ILE A 191 -7.71 -8.77 -3.17
C ILE A 191 -7.60 -7.50 -2.34
N HIS A 192 -8.02 -6.37 -2.92
CA HIS A 192 -8.12 -5.09 -2.24
C HIS A 192 -8.81 -5.26 -0.88
N GLY A 193 -8.19 -4.78 0.19
CA GLY A 193 -8.74 -4.88 1.53
C GLY A 193 -10.02 -4.07 1.69
N HIS A 194 -10.97 -4.57 2.48
CA HIS A 194 -12.23 -3.86 2.72
C HIS A 194 -12.88 -4.26 4.02
N SER A 195 -13.49 -3.28 4.67
CA SER A 195 -14.32 -3.49 5.85
C SER A 195 -15.64 -4.17 5.47
N PHE A 196 -16.14 -4.99 6.38
CA PHE A 196 -17.51 -5.48 6.29
C PHE A 196 -18.19 -5.39 7.65
N TYR A 197 -19.42 -4.88 7.63
CA TYR A 197 -20.29 -4.85 8.79
C TYR A 197 -21.37 -5.92 8.64
N ARG A 198 -21.52 -6.78 9.66
CA ARG A 198 -22.65 -7.72 9.70
C ARG A 198 -23.19 -7.92 11.11
N GLU A 199 -24.49 -8.19 11.21
CA GLU A 199 -25.14 -8.56 12.47
C GLU A 199 -25.65 -10.01 12.43
N GLU A 200 -25.24 -10.82 13.41
CA GLU A 200 -25.63 -12.21 13.55
C GLU A 200 -26.27 -12.47 14.92
N ASN A 201 -27.56 -12.81 14.95
CA ASN A 201 -28.29 -13.11 16.19
C ASN A 201 -28.12 -12.03 17.28
N GLY A 202 -28.11 -10.75 16.88
CA GLY A 202 -27.88 -9.61 17.79
C GLY A 202 -26.42 -9.38 18.18
N THR A 203 -25.47 -10.06 17.51
CA THR A 203 -24.02 -9.81 17.64
C THR A 203 -23.52 -9.04 16.43
N LYS A 204 -22.98 -7.84 16.63
CA LYS A 204 -22.28 -7.07 15.59
C LYS A 204 -20.90 -7.66 15.33
N ILE A 205 -20.51 -7.71 14.07
CA ILE A 205 -19.21 -8.18 13.62
C ILE A 205 -18.53 -7.03 12.88
N TYR A 206 -17.39 -6.61 13.41
CA TYR A 206 -16.46 -5.65 12.83
C TYR A 206 -15.27 -6.38 12.26
N GLY A 207 -14.68 -5.90 11.19
CA GLY A 207 -13.72 -6.73 10.49
C GLY A 207 -13.44 -6.34 9.06
N SER A 208 -12.55 -7.11 8.45
CA SER A 208 -12.14 -6.91 7.07
C SER A 208 -11.92 -8.20 6.31
N GLY A 209 -12.19 -8.15 5.01
CA GLY A 209 -11.78 -9.12 4.00
C GLY A 209 -10.59 -8.58 3.20
N GLY A 210 -9.96 -9.44 2.41
CA GLY A 210 -8.82 -9.06 1.56
C GLY A 210 -7.48 -8.99 2.31
N ILE A 211 -6.51 -8.30 1.72
CA ILE A 211 -5.17 -8.09 2.30
C ILE A 211 -4.81 -6.60 2.31
N PRO A 212 -3.78 -6.18 3.09
CA PRO A 212 -3.37 -4.79 3.15
C PRO A 212 -3.27 -4.17 1.74
N PRO A 213 -3.84 -2.98 1.57
CA PRO A 213 -4.11 -2.42 0.25
C PRO A 213 -2.83 -2.19 -0.53
N LEU A 214 -3.01 -2.14 -1.85
CA LEU A 214 -2.21 -1.44 -2.85
C LEU A 214 -0.78 -1.05 -2.44
N VAL A 215 0.18 -1.61 -3.19
CA VAL A 215 1.63 -1.28 -3.18
C VAL A 215 1.96 0.21 -3.05
N ARG A 216 1.07 1.11 -3.46
CA ARG A 216 1.40 2.53 -3.53
C ARG A 216 1.16 3.30 -2.24
N ARG A 217 0.06 3.07 -1.50
CA ARG A 217 -0.29 3.89 -0.32
C ARG A 217 0.60 3.58 0.89
N ALA A 218 0.96 2.30 1.04
CA ALA A 218 1.89 1.81 2.05
C ALA A 218 2.83 0.75 1.43
N PRO A 219 3.88 1.16 0.71
CA PRO A 219 4.70 0.23 -0.07
C PRO A 219 5.36 -0.84 0.81
N PRO A 220 5.38 -2.10 0.34
CA PRO A 220 6.02 -3.19 1.07
C PRO A 220 7.51 -2.90 1.26
N ARG A 221 7.97 -2.88 2.51
CA ARG A 221 9.38 -2.63 2.86
C ARG A 221 10.14 -3.88 3.29
N THR A 222 9.44 -5.01 3.36
CA THR A 222 9.98 -6.26 3.87
C THR A 222 9.94 -7.35 2.80
N LEU A 223 10.76 -8.39 2.95
CA LEU A 223 10.67 -9.56 2.06
C LEU A 223 9.27 -10.19 2.10
N TRP A 224 8.67 -10.31 3.29
CA TRP A 224 7.37 -10.94 3.45
C TRP A 224 6.28 -10.14 2.71
N SER A 225 6.22 -8.82 2.93
CA SER A 225 5.25 -7.95 2.25
C SER A 225 5.50 -7.88 0.74
N LEU A 226 6.76 -7.85 0.28
CA LEU A 226 7.13 -7.85 -1.14
C LEU A 226 6.63 -9.09 -1.88
N GLU A 227 6.66 -10.25 -1.22
CA GLU A 227 6.20 -11.52 -1.79
C GLU A 227 4.66 -11.59 -1.93
N ARG A 228 3.91 -10.71 -1.25
CA ARG A 228 2.45 -10.77 -1.12
C ARG A 228 1.73 -9.60 -1.79
N ALA A 229 2.31 -8.41 -1.74
CA ALA A 229 1.75 -7.22 -2.33
C ALA A 229 1.76 -7.29 -3.87
N LYS A 230 0.69 -6.77 -4.50
CA LYS A 230 0.55 -6.64 -5.95
C LYS A 230 0.18 -5.21 -6.33
N ASP A 231 0.62 -4.77 -7.49
CA ASP A 231 0.20 -3.46 -8.00
C ASP A 231 -1.14 -3.60 -8.69
N THR A 232 -2.21 -3.42 -7.91
CA THR A 232 -3.57 -3.52 -8.43
C THR A 232 -4.00 -2.29 -9.26
N ILE A 233 -3.07 -1.37 -9.59
CA ILE A 233 -3.33 -0.24 -10.49
C ILE A 233 -2.71 -0.43 -11.88
N PHE A 234 -1.45 -0.90 -11.98
CA PHE A 234 -0.77 -1.01 -13.29
C PHE A 234 -0.03 -2.33 -13.52
N GLY A 235 0.06 -3.18 -12.51
CA GLY A 235 0.77 -4.46 -12.59
C GLY A 235 2.25 -4.35 -12.95
N LEU A 236 2.93 -3.30 -12.46
CA LEU A 236 4.39 -3.22 -12.62
C LEU A 236 5.10 -4.00 -11.51
N PRO A 237 6.29 -4.56 -11.78
CA PRO A 237 7.03 -5.27 -10.76
C PRO A 237 7.64 -4.30 -9.73
N LEU A 238 7.70 -4.76 -8.49
CA LEU A 238 8.37 -4.07 -7.40
C LEU A 238 9.90 -4.13 -7.56
N ASN A 239 10.59 -3.10 -7.08
CA ASN A 239 12.04 -3.14 -6.97
C ASN A 239 12.45 -4.08 -5.83
N ALA A 240 13.57 -4.79 -5.99
CA ALA A 240 14.14 -5.66 -4.97
C ALA A 240 14.90 -4.85 -3.90
N VAL A 241 14.18 -3.95 -3.23
CA VAL A 241 14.65 -3.11 -2.13
C VAL A 241 13.78 -3.40 -0.92
N TYR A 242 14.30 -4.23 -0.02
CA TYR A 242 13.57 -4.71 1.15
C TYR A 242 14.55 -5.00 2.29
N VAL A 243 14.00 -5.02 3.51
CA VAL A 243 14.66 -5.58 4.69
C VAL A 243 13.96 -6.88 5.13
N ASN A 244 14.58 -7.65 6.01
CA ASN A 244 13.89 -8.75 6.69
C ASN A 244 13.52 -8.28 8.09
N ASN A 245 12.33 -7.70 8.25
CA ASN A 245 11.87 -7.11 9.51
C ASN A 245 10.45 -7.60 9.85
N ARG A 246 10.38 -8.56 10.76
CA ARG A 246 9.12 -9.15 11.21
C ARG A 246 8.22 -8.16 11.92
N LYS A 247 8.79 -7.29 12.76
CA LYS A 247 8.00 -6.28 13.49
C LYS A 247 7.31 -5.33 12.51
N PHE A 248 7.98 -4.98 11.42
CA PHE A 248 7.40 -4.14 10.38
C PHE A 248 6.26 -4.85 9.63
N ASP A 249 6.36 -6.17 9.39
CA ASP A 249 5.23 -6.95 8.85
C ASP A 249 4.00 -6.90 9.77
N GLU A 250 4.24 -7.06 11.08
CA GLU A 250 3.18 -7.02 12.10
C GLU A 250 2.54 -5.63 12.19
N LEU A 251 3.34 -4.56 12.15
CA LEU A 251 2.85 -3.18 12.14
C LEU A 251 2.06 -2.86 10.88
N TRP A 252 2.51 -3.34 9.70
CA TRP A 252 1.80 -3.14 8.43
C TRP A 252 0.44 -3.85 8.40
N VAL A 253 0.37 -5.06 8.93
CA VAL A 253 -0.92 -5.77 9.09
C VAL A 253 -1.82 -5.06 10.10
N LEU A 254 -1.24 -4.55 11.20
CA LEU A 254 -2.00 -3.84 12.23
C LEU A 254 -2.55 -2.51 11.70
N ASP A 255 -1.77 -1.81 10.86
CA ASP A 255 -2.19 -0.59 10.14
C ASP A 255 -3.45 -0.86 9.33
N PHE A 256 -3.42 -1.89 8.48
CA PHE A 256 -4.58 -2.34 7.72
C PHE A 256 -5.78 -2.65 8.61
N ILE A 257 -5.59 -3.48 9.65
CA ILE A 257 -6.70 -3.86 10.55
C ILE A 257 -7.34 -2.63 11.18
N TYR A 258 -6.55 -1.69 11.69
CA TYR A 258 -7.10 -0.50 12.33
C TYR A 258 -7.65 0.50 11.34
N HIS A 259 -7.12 0.59 10.12
CA HIS A 259 -7.74 1.35 9.05
C HIS A 259 -9.17 0.84 8.79
N GLU A 260 -9.34 -0.47 8.59
CA GLU A 260 -10.67 -1.05 8.32
C GLU A 260 -11.63 -0.91 9.50
N LEU A 261 -11.14 -1.10 10.74
CA LEU A 261 -11.95 -0.81 11.93
C LEU A 261 -12.32 0.67 12.04
N GLY A 262 -11.55 1.58 11.45
CA GLY A 262 -11.88 2.99 11.38
C GLY A 262 -13.14 3.24 10.53
N HIS A 263 -13.32 2.50 9.44
CA HIS A 263 -14.56 2.49 8.67
C HIS A 263 -15.75 1.99 9.50
N ASP A 264 -15.59 0.88 10.22
CA ASP A 264 -16.64 0.31 11.09
C ASP A 264 -17.14 1.30 12.17
N ILE A 265 -16.29 2.22 12.61
CA ILE A 265 -16.64 3.21 13.63
C ILE A 265 -17.27 4.47 13.03
N THR A 266 -16.84 4.88 11.84
CA THR A 266 -17.10 6.23 11.34
C THR A 266 -18.10 6.28 10.19
N ASN A 267 -18.19 5.23 9.36
CA ASN A 267 -18.96 5.26 8.11
C ASN A 267 -20.45 5.54 8.35
N GLU A 268 -21.10 4.91 9.33
CA GLU A 268 -22.53 5.14 9.63
C GLU A 268 -22.82 6.63 9.86
N LYS A 269 -21.94 7.33 10.59
CA LYS A 269 -22.09 8.76 10.87
C LYS A 269 -21.69 9.64 9.69
N LEU A 270 -20.67 9.26 8.94
CA LEU A 270 -20.31 9.96 7.70
C LEU A 270 -21.46 9.90 6.68
N GLU A 271 -22.12 8.75 6.54
CA GLU A 271 -23.30 8.57 5.70
C GLU A 271 -24.49 9.41 6.21
N GLU A 272 -24.76 9.38 7.52
CA GLU A 272 -25.79 10.21 8.16
C GLU A 272 -25.59 11.71 7.84
N TYR A 273 -24.34 12.16 7.76
CA TYR A 273 -23.97 13.56 7.55
C TYR A 273 -23.55 13.90 6.12
N TYR A 274 -23.72 12.97 5.18
CA TYR A 274 -23.17 13.06 3.84
C TYR A 274 -23.53 14.37 3.15
N GLY A 275 -24.84 14.66 3.04
CA GLY A 275 -25.34 15.76 2.21
C GLY A 275 -24.98 17.16 2.69
N TYR A 276 -24.59 17.35 3.96
CA TYR A 276 -24.46 18.69 4.55
C TYR A 276 -23.17 18.91 5.37
N LYS A 277 -22.37 17.86 5.62
CA LYS A 277 -21.04 17.99 6.24
C LYS A 277 -19.93 17.34 5.43
N VAL A 278 -20.15 16.14 4.88
CA VAL A 278 -19.13 15.44 4.10
C VAL A 278 -19.02 16.02 2.69
N ARG A 279 -20.13 16.09 1.94
CA ARG A 279 -20.13 16.63 0.57
C ARG A 279 -19.54 18.05 0.45
N PRO A 280 -19.77 18.98 1.38
CA PRO A 280 -19.10 20.29 1.36
C PRO A 280 -17.57 20.26 1.47
N LEU A 281 -16.96 19.15 1.92
CA LEU A 281 -15.51 18.97 2.00
C LEU A 281 -14.88 18.46 0.70
N ARG A 282 -15.66 18.25 -0.37
CA ARG A 282 -15.18 17.78 -1.68
C ARG A 282 -13.98 18.56 -2.23
N TYR A 283 -13.84 19.85 -1.89
CA TYR A 283 -12.70 20.67 -2.31
C TYR A 283 -11.34 20.13 -1.87
N LEU A 284 -11.29 19.28 -0.82
CA LEU A 284 -10.09 18.60 -0.39
C LEU A 284 -9.60 17.62 -1.46
N GLU A 285 -10.53 16.85 -2.03
CA GLU A 285 -10.25 15.92 -3.13
C GLU A 285 -9.99 16.65 -4.44
N ASP A 286 -10.79 17.68 -4.77
CA ASP A 286 -10.55 18.51 -5.96
C ASP A 286 -9.12 19.07 -5.98
N THR A 287 -8.58 19.43 -4.81
CA THR A 287 -7.20 19.94 -4.69
C THR A 287 -6.16 18.86 -5.05
N ILE A 288 -6.42 17.60 -4.71
CA ILE A 288 -5.54 16.48 -5.08
C ILE A 288 -5.67 16.20 -6.58
N GLU A 289 -6.89 16.13 -7.11
CA GLU A 289 -7.16 15.84 -8.53
C GLU A 289 -6.55 16.89 -9.47
N ASP A 290 -6.53 18.16 -9.06
CA ASP A 290 -5.89 19.24 -9.80
C ASP A 290 -4.36 19.07 -9.91
N ASP A 291 -3.70 18.51 -8.88
CA ASP A 291 -2.24 18.35 -8.84
C ASP A 291 -1.78 16.98 -9.33
N MET A 292 -2.50 15.91 -8.99
CA MET A 292 -2.20 14.50 -9.31
C MET A 292 -3.39 13.84 -10.05
N PRO A 293 -3.71 14.30 -11.28
CA PRO A 293 -4.86 13.80 -12.04
C PRO A 293 -4.69 12.35 -12.51
N TYR A 294 -3.45 11.88 -12.66
CA TYR A 294 -3.18 10.53 -13.10
C TYR A 294 -3.52 9.53 -11.98
N LEU A 295 -3.03 9.80 -10.78
CA LEU A 295 -3.40 9.05 -9.58
C LEU A 295 -4.92 8.99 -9.41
N ALA A 296 -5.58 10.15 -9.44
CA ALA A 296 -7.02 10.27 -9.23
C ALA A 296 -7.88 9.49 -10.25
N ILE A 297 -7.38 9.29 -11.47
CA ILE A 297 -8.14 8.54 -12.48
C ILE A 297 -8.12 7.02 -12.22
N TYR A 298 -7.03 6.48 -11.65
CA TYR A 298 -6.84 5.04 -11.52
C TYR A 298 -6.94 4.50 -10.10
N ASP A 299 -6.84 5.36 -9.09
CA ASP A 299 -7.11 4.97 -7.72
C ASP A 299 -8.63 4.98 -7.46
N ILE A 300 -9.16 3.83 -7.03
CA ILE A 300 -10.59 3.61 -6.82
C ILE A 300 -11.17 4.53 -5.73
N HIS A 301 -10.33 5.05 -4.83
CA HIS A 301 -10.73 5.98 -3.77
C HIS A 301 -11.09 7.39 -4.29
N PHE A 302 -10.86 7.67 -5.58
CA PHE A 302 -11.30 8.90 -6.23
C PHE A 302 -12.54 8.70 -7.10
N TRP A 303 -13.03 7.47 -7.27
CA TRP A 303 -14.15 7.18 -8.16
C TRP A 303 -15.52 7.59 -7.60
N PHE A 304 -15.57 8.01 -6.33
CA PHE A 304 -16.75 8.57 -5.69
C PHE A 304 -16.42 9.93 -5.07
N ASP A 305 -17.34 10.89 -5.20
CA ASP A 305 -17.18 12.33 -4.86
C ASP A 305 -16.57 12.66 -3.49
N THR A 306 -16.56 11.75 -2.51
CA THR A 306 -16.04 12.08 -1.18
C THR A 306 -15.31 10.91 -0.52
N MET A 307 -14.88 9.91 -1.29
CA MET A 307 -14.38 8.67 -0.68
C MET A 307 -13.05 8.90 0.05
N MET A 308 -12.17 9.80 -0.42
CA MET A 308 -10.96 10.15 0.33
C MET A 308 -11.26 10.78 1.70
N ILE A 309 -12.44 11.40 1.88
CA ILE A 309 -12.86 11.85 3.21
C ILE A 309 -13.14 10.65 4.12
N TYR A 310 -13.81 9.60 3.63
CA TYR A 310 -14.06 8.36 4.40
C TYR A 310 -12.74 7.66 4.74
N GLU A 311 -11.86 7.51 3.74
CA GLU A 311 -10.51 7.00 3.91
C GLU A 311 -9.75 7.79 4.99
N SER A 312 -9.81 9.12 4.94
CA SER A 312 -9.06 9.95 5.88
C SER A 312 -9.48 9.77 7.34
N PHE A 313 -10.74 9.40 7.59
CA PHE A 313 -11.20 9.02 8.93
C PHE A 313 -10.65 7.65 9.33
N ALA A 314 -10.69 6.66 8.44
CA ALA A 314 -10.07 5.35 8.67
C ALA A 314 -8.56 5.48 8.98
N ASP A 315 -7.84 6.24 8.18
CA ASP A 315 -6.42 6.53 8.35
C ASP A 315 -6.09 7.27 9.65
N GLY A 316 -6.90 8.26 10.02
CA GLY A 316 -6.73 8.96 11.29
C GLY A 316 -6.94 8.04 12.50
N TRP A 317 -7.85 7.07 12.41
CA TRP A 317 -8.04 6.04 13.43
C TRP A 317 -6.88 5.05 13.47
N ALA A 318 -6.39 4.60 12.32
CA ALA A 318 -5.21 3.74 12.20
C ALA A 318 -3.98 4.40 12.83
N TYR A 319 -3.70 5.65 12.50
CA TYR A 319 -2.63 6.44 13.13
C TYR A 319 -2.81 6.51 14.64
N PHE A 320 -4.02 6.86 15.11
CA PHE A 320 -4.31 6.97 16.54
C PHE A 320 -4.00 5.65 17.26
N ALA A 321 -4.46 4.52 16.73
CA ALA A 321 -4.18 3.19 17.28
C ALA A 321 -2.68 2.86 17.27
N LEU A 322 -2.02 2.95 16.12
CA LEU A 322 -0.62 2.58 15.94
C LEU A 322 0.34 3.43 16.76
N SER A 323 0.01 4.71 17.01
CA SER A 323 0.83 5.59 17.84
C SER A 323 0.96 5.13 19.30
N HIS A 324 0.08 4.23 19.77
CA HIS A 324 0.18 3.58 21.09
C HIS A 324 1.16 2.39 21.11
N ILE A 325 1.56 1.88 19.94
CA ILE A 325 2.45 0.71 19.80
C ILE A 325 3.83 1.15 19.31
N ASP A 326 3.86 1.86 18.19
CA ASP A 326 5.10 2.32 17.56
C ASP A 326 4.86 3.68 16.92
N LYS A 327 5.27 4.72 17.65
CA LYS A 327 5.09 6.11 17.20
C LYS A 327 5.87 6.39 15.91
N ASP A 328 7.06 5.84 15.75
CA ASP A 328 7.90 6.13 14.58
C ASP A 328 7.31 5.48 13.32
N TYR A 329 6.72 4.29 13.43
CA TYR A 329 5.93 3.69 12.35
C TYR A 329 4.70 4.53 12.01
N ALA A 330 3.92 4.95 13.02
CA ALA A 330 2.72 5.76 12.78
C ALA A 330 3.06 7.10 12.09
N GLU A 331 4.13 7.76 12.51
CA GLU A 331 4.60 9.01 11.90
C GLU A 331 5.13 8.81 10.47
N TRP A 332 5.78 7.67 10.19
CA TRP A 332 6.19 7.27 8.85
C TRP A 332 4.98 7.02 7.93
N SER A 333 4.00 6.24 8.40
CA SER A 333 2.77 5.94 7.65
C SER A 333 1.97 7.23 7.35
N LEU A 334 1.89 8.14 8.32
CA LEU A 334 1.33 9.48 8.12
C LEU A 334 2.02 10.26 6.99
N GLN A 335 3.36 10.22 6.92
CA GLN A 335 4.05 10.90 5.82
C GLN A 335 3.73 10.27 4.45
N MET A 336 3.51 8.95 4.40
CA MET A 336 3.07 8.26 3.18
C MET A 336 1.66 8.70 2.77
N GLN A 337 0.71 8.77 3.71
CA GLN A 337 -0.65 9.29 3.44
C GLN A 337 -0.61 10.75 2.92
N LYS A 338 0.22 11.60 3.52
CA LYS A 338 0.43 12.98 3.04
C LYS A 338 1.01 13.00 1.63
N ALA A 339 1.93 12.10 1.31
CA ALA A 339 2.48 11.93 -0.03
C ALA A 339 1.48 11.37 -1.05
N TRP A 340 0.42 10.71 -0.60
CA TRP A 340 -0.75 10.35 -1.40
C TRP A 340 -1.65 11.55 -1.75
N GLY A 341 -1.38 12.71 -1.13
CA GLY A 341 -2.13 13.95 -1.36
C GLY A 341 -3.02 14.36 -0.18
N GLU A 342 -3.16 13.53 0.86
CA GLU A 342 -4.02 13.82 2.02
C GLU A 342 -3.41 14.87 2.97
N PHE A 343 -3.33 16.10 2.47
CA PHE A 343 -2.65 17.23 3.09
C PHE A 343 -3.28 17.70 4.40
N TRP A 344 -4.44 17.14 4.79
CA TRP A 344 -5.15 17.47 6.02
C TRP A 344 -4.95 16.47 7.17
N GLN A 345 -4.17 15.41 6.97
CA GLN A 345 -4.04 14.34 7.98
C GLN A 345 -3.48 14.79 9.33
N ASP A 346 -2.55 15.75 9.35
CA ASP A 346 -2.06 16.33 10.61
C ASP A 346 -3.23 16.90 11.45
N TYR A 347 -4.22 17.51 10.79
CA TYR A 347 -5.41 18.03 11.45
C TYR A 347 -6.36 16.92 11.89
N MET A 348 -6.49 15.84 11.11
CA MET A 348 -7.28 14.68 11.51
C MET A 348 -6.74 14.04 12.79
N ILE A 349 -5.42 13.92 12.91
CA ILE A 349 -4.76 13.40 14.12
C ILE A 349 -5.08 14.27 15.34
N GLU A 350 -4.99 15.59 15.21
CA GLU A 350 -5.39 16.51 16.29
C GLU A 350 -6.86 16.32 16.69
N LEU A 351 -7.74 16.07 15.72
CA LEU A 351 -9.16 15.81 15.97
C LEU A 351 -9.37 14.47 16.68
N TYR A 352 -8.70 13.40 16.25
CA TYR A 352 -8.76 12.10 16.93
C TYR A 352 -8.26 12.23 18.37
N GLN A 353 -7.12 12.86 18.62
CA GLN A 353 -6.61 13.11 19.98
C GLN A 353 -7.62 13.88 20.84
N LYS A 354 -8.23 14.93 20.30
CA LYS A 354 -9.23 15.75 21.00
C LYS A 354 -10.49 14.96 21.33
N TYR A 355 -11.08 14.28 20.35
CA TYR A 355 -12.41 13.69 20.49
C TYR A 355 -12.40 12.30 21.13
N THR A 356 -11.30 11.55 21.03
CA THR A 356 -11.11 10.35 21.86
C THR A 356 -10.96 10.72 23.34
N ALA A 357 -10.22 11.79 23.67
CA ALA A 357 -10.13 12.28 25.04
C ALA A 357 -11.50 12.74 25.59
N LEU A 358 -12.29 13.46 24.79
CA LEU A 358 -13.66 13.86 25.17
C LEU A 358 -14.62 12.67 25.31
N SER A 359 -14.52 11.67 24.43
CA SER A 359 -15.30 10.43 24.52
C SER A 359 -15.08 9.73 25.87
N LEU A 360 -13.82 9.67 26.33
CA LEU A 360 -13.47 9.12 27.64
C LEU A 360 -13.98 9.99 28.81
N GLU A 361 -13.83 11.31 28.71
CA GLU A 361 -14.25 12.25 29.76
C GLU A 361 -15.78 12.27 29.94
N GLU A 362 -16.53 12.30 28.84
CA GLU A 362 -17.99 12.37 28.85
C GLU A 362 -18.67 10.99 28.93
N ASN A 363 -17.88 9.89 28.88
CA ASN A 363 -18.37 8.50 28.83
C ASN A 363 -19.41 8.30 27.71
N LYS A 364 -19.04 8.72 26.51
CA LYS A 364 -19.82 8.60 25.26
C LYS A 364 -19.03 7.85 24.21
N THR A 365 -19.72 7.22 23.27
CA THR A 365 -19.06 6.56 22.15
C THR A 365 -18.44 7.59 21.21
N PHE A 366 -17.30 7.25 20.62
CA PHE A 366 -16.50 8.16 19.80
C PHE A 366 -17.23 8.63 18.54
N ASP A 367 -18.04 7.77 17.94
CA ASP A 367 -18.84 8.07 16.74
C ASP A 367 -19.76 9.29 16.92
N GLU A 368 -20.25 9.56 18.14
CA GLU A 368 -21.05 10.76 18.46
C GLU A 368 -20.31 12.08 18.19
N TYR A 369 -18.98 12.05 18.06
CA TYR A 369 -18.15 13.22 17.80
C TYR A 369 -17.80 13.43 16.33
N VAL A 370 -18.10 12.47 15.43
CA VAL A 370 -17.81 12.57 13.99
C VAL A 370 -18.37 13.86 13.38
N TYR A 371 -19.60 14.23 13.76
CA TYR A 371 -20.21 15.51 13.35
C TYR A 371 -19.32 16.72 13.67
N LYS A 372 -18.76 16.76 14.89
CA LYS A 372 -17.93 17.88 15.35
C LYS A 372 -16.54 17.85 14.71
N MET A 373 -16.02 16.65 14.42
CA MET A 373 -14.78 16.48 13.66
C MET A 373 -14.89 17.09 12.27
N LEU A 374 -15.98 16.81 11.54
CA LEU A 374 -16.24 17.42 10.23
C LEU A 374 -16.31 18.96 10.31
N ASP A 375 -17.00 19.49 11.32
CA ASP A 375 -17.09 20.95 11.54
C ASP A 375 -15.73 21.59 11.83
N ASP A 376 -14.87 20.94 12.61
CA ASP A 376 -13.57 21.47 12.96
C ASP A 376 -12.54 21.25 11.85
N LEU A 377 -12.64 20.17 11.07
CA LEU A 377 -11.84 19.95 9.87
C LEU A 377 -12.08 21.06 8.84
N ALA A 378 -13.35 21.37 8.54
CA ALA A 378 -13.72 22.47 7.63
C ALA A 378 -13.15 23.83 8.06
N LYS A 379 -13.04 24.08 9.37
CA LYS A 379 -12.45 25.31 9.92
C LYS A 379 -10.92 25.32 9.84
N LYS A 380 -10.28 24.16 10.04
CA LYS A 380 -8.82 24.01 9.99
C LYS A 380 -8.29 24.11 8.57
N VAL A 381 -9.04 23.57 7.61
CA VAL A 381 -8.69 23.52 6.20
C VAL A 381 -9.78 24.19 5.38
N PRO A 382 -9.97 25.51 5.46
CA PRO A 382 -11.04 26.17 4.73
C PRO A 382 -10.72 26.18 3.20
N PRO A 383 -11.74 26.21 2.32
CA PRO A 383 -11.56 26.06 0.87
C PRO A 383 -10.52 27.02 0.27
N GLU A 384 -10.52 28.28 0.71
CA GLU A 384 -9.60 29.31 0.21
C GLU A 384 -8.13 29.08 0.56
N LYS A 385 -7.84 28.17 1.50
CA LYS A 385 -6.48 27.79 1.90
C LYS A 385 -6.08 26.40 1.45
N ALA A 386 -6.98 25.62 0.85
CA ALA A 386 -6.74 24.21 0.51
C ALA A 386 -5.46 24.04 -0.32
N LYS A 387 -5.32 24.78 -1.42
CA LYS A 387 -4.12 24.75 -2.28
C LYS A 387 -2.83 25.17 -1.56
N GLU A 388 -2.88 26.20 -0.72
CA GLU A 388 -1.70 26.65 0.05
C GLU A 388 -1.26 25.58 1.07
N LEU A 389 -2.22 24.96 1.75
CA LEU A 389 -1.97 23.89 2.72
C LEU A 389 -1.46 22.63 2.02
N TYR A 390 -2.02 22.29 0.86
CA TYR A 390 -1.54 21.20 0.01
C TYR A 390 -0.05 21.38 -0.32
N GLU A 391 0.35 22.53 -0.87
CA GLU A 391 1.76 22.81 -1.20
C GLU A 391 2.71 22.77 0.02
N LYS A 392 2.20 23.06 1.22
CA LYS A 392 2.98 23.05 2.46
C LYS A 392 3.08 21.69 3.12
N ASN A 393 2.13 20.80 2.87
CA ASN A 393 1.99 19.55 3.62
C ASN A 393 2.28 18.33 2.76
N VAL A 394 2.10 18.38 1.45
CA VAL A 394 2.34 17.24 0.54
C VAL A 394 3.81 17.18 0.13
N PRO A 395 4.55 16.12 0.50
CA PRO A 395 5.93 15.93 0.10
C PRO A 395 6.10 15.90 -1.43
N ILE A 396 7.29 16.29 -1.89
CA ILE A 396 7.70 16.04 -3.27
C ILE A 396 8.09 14.57 -3.36
N THR A 397 7.56 13.82 -4.31
CA THR A 397 7.83 12.36 -4.44
C THR A 397 7.97 11.98 -5.91
N PRO A 398 8.63 10.85 -6.22
CA PRO A 398 8.64 10.31 -7.57
C PRO A 398 7.23 10.08 -8.14
N LEU A 399 6.26 9.62 -7.33
CA LEU A 399 4.89 9.48 -7.81
C LEU A 399 4.32 10.84 -8.25
N ARG A 400 4.39 11.86 -7.39
CA ARG A 400 3.88 13.20 -7.70
C ARG A 400 4.56 13.82 -8.92
N ALA A 401 5.88 13.61 -9.06
CA ALA A 401 6.63 14.04 -10.23
C ALA A 401 6.19 13.34 -11.53
N LEU A 402 5.87 12.05 -11.46
CA LEU A 402 5.36 11.29 -12.61
C LEU A 402 3.89 11.61 -12.91
N ASP A 403 3.10 11.96 -11.90
CA ASP A 403 1.76 12.52 -12.11
C ASP A 403 1.82 13.86 -12.86
N ASP A 404 2.83 14.70 -12.60
CA ASP A 404 3.02 15.99 -13.28
C ASP A 404 3.27 15.84 -14.80
N VAL A 405 3.97 14.78 -15.22
CA VAL A 405 4.24 14.45 -16.63
C VAL A 405 2.95 14.35 -17.43
N VAL A 406 1.83 13.97 -16.81
CA VAL A 406 0.54 13.86 -17.48
C VAL A 406 -0.05 15.23 -17.82
N LYS A 407 0.21 16.25 -16.99
CA LYS A 407 -0.18 17.63 -17.25
C LYS A 407 0.73 18.27 -18.31
N GLU A 408 2.02 17.98 -18.26
CA GLU A 408 3.01 18.55 -19.20
C GLU A 408 3.06 17.81 -20.55
N GLY A 409 2.65 16.54 -20.58
CA GLY A 409 2.57 15.69 -21.78
C GLY A 409 3.90 15.08 -22.22
N GLU A 410 5.01 15.33 -21.50
CA GLU A 410 6.31 14.79 -21.85
C GLU A 410 7.27 14.65 -20.65
N VAL A 411 8.19 13.68 -20.76
CA VAL A 411 9.29 13.48 -19.81
C VAL A 411 10.55 13.04 -20.55
N ILE A 412 11.71 13.50 -20.07
CA ILE A 412 13.01 13.12 -20.63
C ILE A 412 13.80 12.30 -19.61
N ILE A 413 14.14 11.08 -19.99
CA ILE A 413 15.06 10.22 -19.25
C ILE A 413 16.48 10.47 -19.77
N VAL A 414 17.34 10.93 -18.88
CA VAL A 414 18.70 11.37 -19.19
C VAL A 414 19.70 10.36 -18.67
N TYR A 415 20.43 9.70 -19.56
CA TYR A 415 21.54 8.82 -19.19
C TYR A 415 22.89 9.52 -19.34
N GLY A 416 23.82 9.14 -18.47
CA GLY A 416 25.17 9.70 -18.45
C GLY A 416 26.09 9.17 -19.55
N THR A 417 26.87 10.06 -20.17
CA THR A 417 27.89 9.69 -21.18
C THR A 417 29.32 9.97 -20.76
N GLN A 418 29.54 10.50 -19.55
CA GLN A 418 30.87 10.86 -19.07
C GLN A 418 31.69 9.68 -18.55
N ASN A 419 31.11 8.47 -18.52
CA ASN A 419 31.79 7.29 -18.02
C ASN A 419 33.08 7.02 -18.86
N PRO A 420 34.28 6.96 -18.25
CA PRO A 420 35.50 6.66 -18.98
C PRO A 420 35.47 5.25 -19.61
N ASP A 421 34.66 4.35 -19.06
CA ASP A 421 34.36 3.04 -19.63
C ASP A 421 33.11 3.12 -20.53
N LYS A 422 33.29 2.90 -21.85
CA LYS A 422 32.19 2.87 -22.82
C LYS A 422 31.10 1.84 -22.49
N LYS A 423 31.46 0.72 -21.86
CA LYS A 423 30.45 -0.27 -21.41
C LYS A 423 29.57 0.28 -20.28
N GLY A 424 30.05 1.30 -19.57
CA GLY A 424 29.29 2.02 -18.54
C GLY A 424 28.22 2.90 -19.13
N SER A 425 28.56 3.73 -20.12
CA SER A 425 27.57 4.57 -20.80
C SER A 425 26.47 3.73 -21.44
N GLU A 426 26.83 2.57 -22.02
CA GLU A 426 25.83 1.66 -22.59
C GLU A 426 24.91 1.03 -21.52
N TYR A 427 25.47 0.66 -20.35
CA TYR A 427 24.67 0.12 -19.25
C TYR A 427 23.73 1.17 -18.64
N ASP A 428 24.16 2.43 -18.55
CA ASP A 428 23.33 3.54 -18.09
C ASP A 428 22.20 3.82 -19.11
N ARG A 429 22.52 3.78 -20.42
CA ARG A 429 21.52 3.85 -21.49
C ARG A 429 20.49 2.72 -21.40
N GLU A 430 20.93 1.48 -21.27
CA GLU A 430 20.04 0.33 -21.06
C GLU A 430 19.15 0.52 -19.82
N THR A 431 19.68 1.08 -18.74
CA THR A 431 18.88 1.37 -17.54
C THR A 431 17.82 2.42 -17.83
N ALA A 432 18.15 3.47 -18.58
CA ALA A 432 17.17 4.46 -19.04
C ALA A 432 16.08 3.86 -19.93
N GLU A 433 16.42 2.91 -20.83
CA GLU A 433 15.43 2.22 -21.65
C GLU A 433 14.53 1.28 -20.83
N ILE A 434 15.05 0.66 -19.77
CA ILE A 434 14.23 -0.12 -18.83
C ILE A 434 13.24 0.80 -18.09
N VAL A 435 13.70 1.94 -17.59
CA VAL A 435 12.83 2.95 -16.95
C VAL A 435 11.77 3.41 -17.95
N LYS A 436 12.15 3.69 -19.20
CA LYS A 436 11.21 4.04 -20.27
C LYS A 436 10.13 2.98 -20.44
N SER A 437 10.49 1.70 -20.53
CA SER A 437 9.52 0.60 -20.68
C SER A 437 8.53 0.53 -19.51
N TYR A 438 8.98 0.79 -18.28
CA TYR A 438 8.07 0.86 -17.14
C TYR A 438 7.15 2.08 -17.21
N LEU A 439 7.64 3.24 -17.65
CA LEU A 439 6.79 4.42 -17.84
C LEU A 439 5.79 4.26 -18.97
N GLU A 440 6.18 3.64 -20.08
CA GLU A 440 5.26 3.29 -21.18
C GLU A 440 4.14 2.38 -20.68
N THR A 441 4.45 1.44 -19.79
CA THR A 441 3.44 0.58 -19.17
C THR A 441 2.60 1.33 -18.14
N PHE A 442 3.25 2.15 -17.30
CA PHE A 442 2.59 3.02 -16.33
C PHE A 442 1.54 3.85 -17.04
N TYR A 443 1.90 4.69 -18.02
CA TYR A 443 0.98 5.56 -18.77
C TYR A 443 0.13 4.85 -19.84
N SER A 444 0.25 3.54 -20.02
CA SER A 444 -0.44 2.80 -21.11
C SER A 444 -1.97 2.90 -21.07
N GLN A 445 -2.52 3.18 -19.90
CA GLN A 445 -3.96 3.31 -19.68
C GLN A 445 -4.44 4.76 -19.84
N TRP A 446 -3.53 5.73 -19.90
CA TRP A 446 -3.84 7.16 -20.05
C TRP A 446 -4.52 7.44 -21.39
N PRO A 447 -5.63 8.21 -21.44
CA PRO A 447 -6.27 8.56 -22.70
C PRO A 447 -5.46 9.54 -23.58
N GLY A 448 -4.51 10.28 -22.99
CA GLY A 448 -3.65 11.22 -23.71
C GLY A 448 -2.33 10.60 -24.18
N ASP A 449 -1.67 11.26 -25.13
CA ASP A 449 -0.33 10.86 -25.58
C ASP A 449 0.73 11.43 -24.62
N ILE A 450 1.52 10.56 -23.98
CA ILE A 450 2.67 10.95 -23.16
C ILE A 450 3.96 10.67 -23.93
N LYS A 451 4.76 11.71 -24.15
CA LYS A 451 6.03 11.60 -24.87
C LYS A 451 7.16 11.25 -23.92
N ILE A 452 7.70 10.04 -24.02
CA ILE A 452 8.82 9.56 -23.19
C ILE A 452 10.09 9.47 -24.06
N GLU A 453 11.02 10.40 -23.86
CA GLU A 453 12.28 10.45 -24.61
C GLU A 453 13.46 9.98 -23.76
N VAL A 454 14.35 9.18 -24.36
CA VAL A 454 15.66 8.86 -23.76
C VAL A 454 16.72 9.69 -24.47
N LYS A 455 17.47 10.50 -23.71
CA LYS A 455 18.53 11.37 -24.23
C LYS A 455 19.84 11.15 -23.47
N ALA A 456 20.95 11.31 -24.18
CA ALA A 456 22.26 11.48 -23.55
C ALA A 456 22.33 12.86 -22.88
N ASP A 457 22.96 12.93 -21.72
CA ASP A 457 23.24 14.17 -20.98
C ASP A 457 23.89 15.28 -21.84
N VAL A 458 24.75 14.92 -22.79
CA VAL A 458 25.42 15.86 -23.71
C VAL A 458 24.54 16.40 -24.84
N ASN A 459 23.36 15.80 -25.07
CA ASN A 459 22.46 16.14 -26.17
C ASN A 459 21.25 16.99 -25.72
N LEU A 460 21.24 17.44 -24.46
CA LEU A 460 20.16 18.26 -23.93
C LEU A 460 20.31 19.72 -24.31
N THR A 461 19.18 20.34 -24.60
CA THR A 461 19.05 21.79 -24.79
C THR A 461 18.67 22.49 -23.48
N ASP A 462 18.83 23.82 -23.41
CA ASP A 462 18.37 24.61 -22.26
C ASP A 462 16.84 24.49 -22.02
N GLU A 463 16.08 24.21 -23.08
CA GLU A 463 14.65 23.94 -23.00
C GLU A 463 14.38 22.56 -22.40
N ASP A 464 15.14 21.53 -22.82
CA ASP A 464 15.03 20.19 -22.22
C ASP A 464 15.28 20.23 -20.71
N LEU A 465 16.26 21.02 -20.25
CA LEU A 465 16.60 21.13 -18.83
C LEU A 465 15.48 21.75 -17.96
N ARG A 466 14.44 22.36 -18.57
CA ARG A 466 13.29 22.95 -17.86
C ARG A 466 12.07 22.04 -17.78
N LYS A 467 12.13 20.85 -18.39
CA LYS A 467 11.04 19.86 -18.40
C LYS A 467 11.12 18.94 -17.19
N ASP A 468 10.19 18.00 -17.12
CA ASP A 468 10.31 16.86 -16.22
C ASP A 468 11.44 15.94 -16.67
N LEU A 469 12.34 15.67 -15.74
CA LEU A 469 13.55 14.89 -15.99
C LEU A 469 13.62 13.65 -15.09
N ILE A 470 14.12 12.57 -15.66
CA ILE A 470 14.60 11.41 -14.89
C ILE A 470 16.09 11.24 -15.16
N LEU A 471 16.92 11.49 -14.16
CA LEU A 471 18.37 11.42 -14.27
C LEU A 471 18.85 10.03 -13.86
N ILE A 472 19.62 9.38 -14.73
CA ILE A 472 20.24 8.07 -14.47
C ILE A 472 21.74 8.25 -14.27
N GLY A 473 22.24 7.76 -13.14
CA GLY A 473 23.65 7.74 -12.78
C GLY A 473 24.08 8.88 -11.84
N GLY A 474 25.32 8.81 -11.36
CA GLY A 474 25.91 9.80 -10.44
C GLY A 474 26.60 10.98 -11.14
N PRO A 475 27.14 11.94 -10.38
CA PRO A 475 27.74 13.17 -10.93
C PRO A 475 28.96 12.93 -11.84
N VAL A 476 29.62 11.77 -11.72
CA VAL A 476 30.75 11.40 -12.61
C VAL A 476 30.29 10.79 -13.93
N SER A 477 29.11 10.15 -13.98
CA SER A 477 28.62 9.58 -15.23
C SER A 477 27.68 10.53 -15.97
N ASN A 478 26.92 11.36 -15.26
CA ASN A 478 25.87 12.22 -15.80
C ASN A 478 26.13 13.71 -15.55
N LYS A 479 26.37 14.47 -16.63
CA LYS A 479 26.66 15.91 -16.56
C LYS A 479 25.56 16.73 -15.92
N VAL A 480 24.31 16.34 -16.11
CA VAL A 480 23.15 17.09 -15.59
C VAL A 480 23.06 16.95 -14.08
N VAL A 481 23.38 15.75 -13.56
CA VAL A 481 23.48 15.52 -12.11
C VAL A 481 24.57 16.41 -11.53
N GLN A 482 25.75 16.47 -12.15
CA GLN A 482 26.82 17.38 -11.73
C GLN A 482 26.38 18.85 -11.77
N GLN A 483 25.61 19.27 -12.77
CA GLN A 483 25.11 20.64 -12.87
C GLN A 483 24.11 21.00 -11.76
N PHE A 484 23.33 20.03 -11.29
CA PHE A 484 22.26 20.26 -10.31
C PHE A 484 22.58 19.80 -8.89
N GLU A 485 23.77 19.26 -8.62
CA GLU A 485 24.09 18.63 -7.34
C GLU A 485 23.93 19.55 -6.12
N ASP A 486 24.17 20.85 -6.27
CA ASP A 486 23.99 21.85 -5.21
C ASP A 486 22.51 22.09 -4.83
N TYR A 487 21.57 21.70 -5.69
CA TYR A 487 20.14 21.78 -5.43
C TYR A 487 19.58 20.51 -4.80
N PHE A 488 20.35 19.43 -4.71
CA PHE A 488 19.88 18.18 -4.12
C PHE A 488 20.12 18.15 -2.59
N PRO A 489 19.26 17.47 -1.83
CA PRO A 489 19.50 17.18 -0.41
C PRO A 489 20.63 16.17 -0.22
N LEU A 490 20.97 15.40 -1.25
CA LEU A 490 21.91 14.29 -1.21
C LEU A 490 22.90 14.42 -2.34
N ARG A 491 24.16 14.00 -2.13
CA ARG A 491 25.19 14.00 -3.19
C ARG A 491 26.18 12.86 -3.01
N PHE A 492 26.65 12.30 -4.12
CA PHE A 492 27.73 11.32 -4.10
C PHE A 492 29.08 12.04 -4.18
N VAL A 493 29.94 11.84 -3.18
CA VAL A 493 31.32 12.35 -3.15
C VAL A 493 32.31 11.19 -3.15
N PHE A 494 33.47 11.41 -3.78
CA PHE A 494 34.54 10.41 -3.80
C PHE A 494 35.61 10.81 -2.78
N GLU A 495 35.66 10.08 -1.67
CA GLU A 495 36.57 10.35 -0.55
C GLU A 495 37.37 9.10 -0.19
N ASN A 496 38.67 9.25 0.04
CA ASN A 496 39.55 8.16 0.49
C ASN A 496 39.46 6.88 -0.37
N GLY A 497 39.19 7.02 -1.67
CA GLY A 497 39.08 5.90 -2.61
C GLY A 497 37.72 5.19 -2.62
N ILE A 498 36.71 5.71 -1.92
CA ILE A 498 35.36 5.17 -1.88
C ILE A 498 34.32 6.24 -2.21
N TRP A 499 33.18 5.82 -2.75
CA TRP A 499 32.01 6.69 -2.90
C TRP A 499 31.25 6.76 -1.59
N VAL A 500 30.91 7.98 -1.17
CA VAL A 500 30.11 8.28 0.01
C VAL A 500 28.89 9.06 -0.44
N LEU A 501 27.71 8.67 0.04
CA LEU A 501 26.50 9.50 -0.10
C LEU A 501 26.44 10.45 1.10
N GLU A 502 26.64 11.73 0.83
CA GLU A 502 26.55 12.82 1.79
C GLU A 502 25.18 13.48 1.76
N LYS A 503 24.86 14.13 2.89
CA LYS A 503 23.62 14.88 3.10
C LYS A 503 23.93 16.36 3.19
N ASN A 504 23.13 17.18 2.51
CA ASN A 504 23.25 18.63 2.52
C ASN A 504 22.55 19.20 3.77
N PRO A 505 23.29 19.62 4.82
CA PRO A 505 22.69 20.10 6.06
C PRO A 505 21.83 21.36 5.88
N ASP A 506 22.02 22.09 4.78
CA ASP A 506 21.37 23.37 4.49
C ASP A 506 20.12 23.23 3.59
N PHE A 507 19.75 22.01 3.16
CA PHE A 507 18.63 21.80 2.23
C PHE A 507 17.27 22.21 2.81
N GLY A 508 17.13 22.20 4.14
CA GLY A 508 15.91 22.57 4.85
C GLY A 508 15.43 21.47 5.80
N SER A 509 14.13 21.51 6.13
CA SER A 509 13.52 20.51 7.02
C SER A 509 13.24 19.23 6.25
N VAL A 510 13.86 18.15 6.70
CA VAL A 510 13.70 16.80 6.15
C VAL A 510 13.37 15.87 7.30
N ARG A 511 12.18 15.26 7.30
CA ARG A 511 11.87 14.15 8.22
C ARG A 511 12.46 12.87 7.65
N THR A 512 13.13 12.08 8.48
CA THR A 512 13.91 10.91 8.03
C THR A 512 13.62 9.73 8.93
N PHE A 513 13.36 8.58 8.32
CA PHE A 513 13.08 7.33 9.00
C PHE A 513 14.03 6.25 8.51
N VAL A 514 14.58 5.48 9.43
CA VAL A 514 15.50 4.37 9.13
C VAL A 514 14.81 3.07 9.49
N ILE A 515 14.64 2.22 8.49
CA ILE A 515 14.07 0.88 8.61
C ILE A 515 15.23 -0.12 8.57
N THR A 516 15.43 -0.80 9.70
CA THR A 516 16.43 -1.83 9.90
C THR A 516 15.76 -3.21 9.95
N PRO A 517 16.51 -4.32 10.04
CA PRO A 517 15.93 -5.63 10.34
C PRO A 517 15.16 -5.69 11.66
N ASP A 518 15.45 -4.81 12.63
CA ASP A 518 14.92 -4.89 13.99
C ASP A 518 13.82 -3.86 14.30
N ASN A 519 13.84 -2.69 13.66
CA ASN A 519 12.92 -1.59 13.94
C ASN A 519 12.82 -0.56 12.80
N ILE A 520 11.85 0.34 12.93
CA ILE A 520 11.82 1.64 12.27
C ILE A 520 12.13 2.71 13.32
N LYS A 521 12.84 3.78 12.94
CA LYS A 521 13.12 4.90 13.82
C LYS A 521 13.17 6.24 13.10
N GLU A 522 12.56 7.28 13.65
CA GLU A 522 12.80 8.66 13.21
C GLU A 522 14.19 9.11 13.66
N VAL A 523 14.99 9.63 12.73
CA VAL A 523 16.37 10.08 12.98
C VAL A 523 16.58 11.49 12.44
N SER A 524 17.63 12.16 12.92
CA SER A 524 18.00 13.44 12.31
C SER A 524 18.48 13.22 10.88
N PHE A 525 18.12 14.11 9.96
CA PHE A 525 18.54 14.01 8.56
C PHE A 525 20.04 13.76 8.44
N THR A 526 20.89 14.53 9.14
CA THR A 526 22.36 14.41 9.03
C THR A 526 22.99 13.32 9.90
N GLU A 527 22.19 12.48 10.57
CA GLU A 527 22.70 11.47 11.52
C GLU A 527 23.51 10.36 10.86
N LEU A 528 23.15 9.98 9.63
CA LEU A 528 23.73 8.85 8.92
C LEU A 528 24.53 9.28 7.68
N SER A 529 25.62 8.56 7.44
CA SER A 529 26.37 8.59 6.19
C SER A 529 26.47 7.17 5.60
N TYR A 530 26.56 7.09 4.27
CA TYR A 530 26.52 5.81 3.56
C TYR A 530 27.77 5.60 2.72
N THR A 531 28.51 4.55 3.05
CA THR A 531 29.77 4.15 2.38
C THR A 531 29.71 2.75 1.76
N SER A 532 28.56 2.08 1.87
CA SER A 532 28.36 0.72 1.36
C SER A 532 28.44 0.70 -0.17
N PRO A 533 29.10 -0.29 -0.79
CA PRO A 533 29.11 -0.44 -2.25
C PRO A 533 27.70 -0.76 -2.82
N GLN A 534 26.77 -1.20 -1.98
CA GLN A 534 25.39 -1.45 -2.37
C GLN A 534 24.49 -0.21 -2.27
N THR A 535 25.03 0.94 -1.85
CA THR A 535 24.25 2.17 -1.70
C THR A 535 23.63 2.58 -3.03
N SER A 536 22.31 2.61 -3.04
CA SER A 536 21.46 3.10 -4.14
C SER A 536 20.54 4.20 -3.63
N LEU A 537 20.15 5.10 -4.51
CA LEU A 537 19.34 6.28 -4.26
C LEU A 537 18.24 6.39 -5.31
N LEU A 538 17.03 6.66 -4.84
CA LEU A 538 15.95 7.28 -5.61
C LEU A 538 15.55 8.59 -4.91
N LEU A 539 15.32 9.65 -5.66
CA LEU A 539 15.00 10.96 -5.11
C LEU A 539 14.16 11.79 -6.08
N ALA A 540 13.29 12.67 -5.56
CA ALA A 540 12.55 13.65 -6.36
C ALA A 540 12.65 15.07 -5.80
N ILE A 541 12.93 16.05 -6.64
CA ILE A 541 12.87 17.50 -6.30
C ILE A 541 12.06 18.26 -7.35
N ARG A 542 11.64 19.48 -7.02
CA ARG A 542 11.21 20.45 -8.03
C ARG A 542 12.39 20.85 -8.91
N ASN A 543 12.16 21.00 -10.20
CA ASN A 543 13.16 21.43 -11.16
C ASN A 543 13.60 22.88 -10.83
N PRO A 544 14.89 23.13 -10.54
CA PRO A 544 15.35 24.46 -10.14
C PRO A 544 15.25 25.50 -11.27
N LEU A 545 15.14 25.07 -12.53
CA LEU A 545 15.00 25.95 -13.69
C LEU A 545 13.53 26.25 -14.06
N LYS A 546 12.58 25.42 -13.62
CA LYS A 546 11.12 25.63 -13.76
C LYS A 546 10.42 24.87 -12.63
N LYS A 547 10.06 25.58 -11.55
CA LYS A 547 9.61 24.95 -10.30
C LYS A 547 8.29 24.18 -10.41
N ASP A 548 7.51 24.43 -11.44
CA ASP A 548 6.27 23.68 -11.69
C ASP A 548 6.57 22.24 -12.12
N ASN A 549 7.73 21.98 -12.76
CA ASN A 549 8.19 20.66 -13.15
C ASN A 549 9.11 20.04 -12.10
N TYR A 550 9.49 18.77 -12.31
CA TYR A 550 10.19 17.93 -11.36
C TYR A 550 11.43 17.26 -11.95
N ILE A 551 12.32 16.81 -11.06
CA ILE A 551 13.47 15.98 -11.38
C ILE A 551 13.41 14.75 -10.48
N VAL A 552 13.36 13.57 -11.07
CA VAL A 552 13.60 12.29 -10.40
C VAL A 552 15.04 11.86 -10.66
N TRP A 553 15.76 11.45 -9.62
CA TRP A 553 17.15 11.02 -9.72
C TRP A 553 17.31 9.58 -9.24
N ILE A 554 17.83 8.72 -10.12
CA ILE A 554 18.15 7.32 -9.85
C ILE A 554 19.67 7.15 -9.95
N ALA A 555 20.30 6.78 -8.83
CA ALA A 555 21.74 6.62 -8.75
C ALA A 555 22.17 5.54 -7.76
N GLY A 556 23.44 5.22 -7.77
CA GLY A 556 24.08 4.37 -6.78
C GLY A 556 25.59 4.53 -6.84
N VAL A 557 26.29 3.90 -5.90
CA VAL A 557 27.76 3.85 -5.86
C VAL A 557 28.34 3.29 -7.16
N ASP A 558 27.59 2.39 -7.81
CA ASP A 558 27.88 1.93 -9.15
C ASP A 558 26.61 1.80 -10.01
N ARG A 559 26.81 1.39 -11.26
CA ARG A 559 25.75 1.20 -12.25
C ARG A 559 24.79 0.06 -11.90
N TYR A 560 25.24 -0.96 -11.19
CA TYR A 560 24.38 -2.08 -10.77
C TYR A 560 23.45 -1.63 -9.64
N SER A 561 23.98 -0.90 -8.66
CA SER A 561 23.20 -0.26 -7.59
C SER A 561 22.23 0.80 -8.15
N THR A 562 22.63 1.55 -9.18
CA THR A 562 21.72 2.47 -9.90
C THR A 562 20.48 1.74 -10.45
N ARG A 563 20.65 0.55 -11.05
CA ARG A 563 19.54 -0.24 -11.62
C ARG A 563 18.61 -0.89 -10.58
N ARG A 564 18.86 -0.72 -9.27
CA ARG A 564 17.96 -1.22 -8.21
C ARG A 564 16.62 -0.48 -8.20
N TYR A 565 16.64 0.82 -8.50
CA TYR A 565 15.45 1.68 -8.58
C TYR A 565 14.94 1.87 -10.01
N ARG A 566 15.09 0.84 -10.85
CA ARG A 566 14.70 0.89 -12.27
C ARG A 566 13.21 1.16 -12.50
N ASN A 567 12.36 0.86 -11.52
CA ASN A 567 10.96 1.23 -11.56
C ASN A 567 10.65 2.34 -10.54
N PRO A 568 10.58 3.62 -10.92
CA PRO A 568 10.37 4.73 -9.97
C PRO A 568 8.90 4.99 -9.59
N THR A 569 7.94 4.19 -10.07
CA THR A 569 6.50 4.55 -10.02
C THR A 569 5.80 4.33 -8.66
N TYR A 570 6.50 3.78 -7.66
CA TYR A 570 5.91 3.31 -6.39
C TYR A 570 6.29 4.10 -5.15
N TYR A 571 6.94 5.25 -5.32
CA TYR A 571 7.62 5.90 -4.22
C TYR A 571 6.87 7.14 -3.77
N LEU A 572 6.32 7.04 -2.56
CA LEU A 572 5.71 8.12 -1.78
C LEU A 572 6.69 8.81 -0.83
N VAL A 573 7.98 8.61 -1.06
CA VAL A 573 9.05 9.25 -0.31
C VAL A 573 9.75 10.25 -1.20
N SER A 574 10.23 11.35 -0.61
CA SER A 574 11.02 12.34 -1.35
C SER A 574 12.40 11.82 -1.71
N TYR A 575 12.92 10.90 -0.89
CA TYR A 575 14.03 10.04 -1.28
C TYR A 575 13.98 8.70 -0.55
N GLU A 576 14.62 7.71 -1.15
CA GLU A 576 14.91 6.42 -0.54
C GLU A 576 16.38 6.07 -0.75
N ILE A 577 17.06 5.67 0.33
CA ILE A 577 18.41 5.11 0.29
C ILE A 577 18.34 3.65 0.72
N TYR A 578 18.92 2.77 -0.09
CA TYR A 578 19.15 1.38 0.30
C TYR A 578 20.63 1.07 0.28
N ASN A 579 21.16 0.54 1.38
CA ASN A 579 22.60 0.27 1.51
C ASN A 579 22.97 -1.22 1.47
N GLY A 580 22.01 -2.11 1.17
CA GLY A 580 22.16 -3.56 1.23
C GLY A 580 21.65 -4.21 2.52
N GLU A 581 21.37 -3.43 3.56
CA GLU A 581 20.96 -3.93 4.89
C GLU A 581 19.75 -3.19 5.47
N LYS A 582 19.72 -1.86 5.28
CA LYS A 582 18.68 -0.97 5.79
C LYS A 582 18.17 -0.06 4.68
N ILE A 583 16.95 0.44 4.90
CA ILE A 583 16.30 1.47 4.08
C ILE A 583 16.26 2.76 4.90
N GLU A 584 16.55 3.89 4.26
CA GLU A 584 16.26 5.21 4.81
C GLU A 584 15.28 5.92 3.89
N ASP A 585 14.12 6.23 4.44
CA ASP A 585 13.07 7.01 3.79
C ASP A 585 13.12 8.43 4.30
N GLY A 586 12.96 9.41 3.42
CA GLY A 586 12.80 10.79 3.88
C GLY A 586 11.81 11.61 3.08
N PHE A 587 11.29 12.62 3.77
CA PHE A 587 10.15 13.42 3.35
C PHE A 587 10.49 14.89 3.50
N TYR A 588 10.26 15.66 2.44
CA TYR A 588 10.36 17.11 2.43
C TYR A 588 9.37 17.74 1.46
N VAL A 589 9.01 18.97 1.77
CA VAL A 589 8.16 19.81 0.92
C VAL A 589 9.01 20.88 0.25
N GLN A 590 8.65 21.25 -0.97
CA GLN A 590 9.24 22.38 -1.68
C GLN A 590 8.07 23.21 -2.23
N PRO A 591 7.37 24.00 -1.41
CA PRO A 591 6.19 24.72 -1.88
C PRO A 591 6.56 25.64 -3.05
N LEU A 592 5.65 25.76 -4.03
CA LEU A 592 5.75 26.85 -5.00
C LEU A 592 5.82 28.18 -4.23
N LEU A 593 6.81 29.02 -4.55
CA LEU A 593 6.87 30.35 -3.96
C LEU A 593 5.57 31.06 -4.33
N SER A 594 4.85 31.59 -3.34
CA SER A 594 3.64 32.36 -3.59
C SER A 594 3.95 33.48 -4.57
N SER A 595 3.34 33.40 -5.76
CA SER A 595 3.40 34.41 -6.82
C SER A 595 2.78 35.72 -6.38
#